data_AF-A0A1U9NK22-F1
#
_entry.id   AF-A0A1U9NK22-F1
#
_cell.length_a   1.000
_cell.length_b   1.000
_cell.length_c   1.000
_cell.angle_alpha   90.00
_cell.angle_beta   90.00
_cell.angle_gamma   90.00
#
_symmetry.space_group_name_H-M   'P 1'
#
loop_
_entity.id
_entity.type
_entity.pdbx_description
1 polymer ?
#
loop_
_entity_poly.entity_id
_entity_poly.type
_entity_poly.pdbx_seq_one_letter_code
_entity_poly.pdbx_strand_id
1 'polypeptide(L)'
;MKNKEGFTLIELLVVIAIIALLMSIMMPALSMVKERARRVTCGSNLKQVGISLFTYAQDNDNKVPENYMEIAPRYTGFYAYAAYWINPNATNESHKITDGPVNVAVLFDAGYLKDPEIFYCPSARGVSDLLSYDHYVGDLSWPFVHDPDAYHANFVRISYNYLSQGRGREVIECGSSKRDVRVHILDNQVSNMTSSTSMLADVISSQSGALHRAGVNKPAGINVLHGDGHVLFCNEKEAINNDDFWGVDNHDELPNQNGYNLRGILGLFKGTAQIMD
;
A
#
# COMPACT_ATOMS: atom_id res chain seq x y z
N MET A 1 -42.85 -50.51 17.60
CA MET A 1 -42.25 -50.31 16.26
C MET A 1 -42.11 -48.81 16.04
N LYS A 2 -40.90 -48.26 16.00
CA LYS A 2 -40.69 -46.84 15.68
C LYS A 2 -40.70 -46.70 14.16
N ASN A 3 -41.75 -46.12 13.60
CA ASN A 3 -41.76 -45.68 12.21
C ASN A 3 -40.64 -44.65 12.05
N LYS A 4 -39.60 -44.98 11.28
CA LYS A 4 -38.64 -43.98 10.82
C LYS A 4 -39.29 -43.28 9.64
N GLU A 5 -39.74 -42.05 9.85
CA GLU A 5 -40.14 -41.17 8.75
C GLU A 5 -38.90 -40.90 7.89
N GLY A 6 -38.95 -41.31 6.63
CA GLY A 6 -37.89 -41.07 5.66
C GLY A 6 -38.08 -39.69 5.03
N PHE A 7 -37.00 -38.93 4.95
CA PHE A 7 -36.99 -37.65 4.24
C PHE A 7 -37.29 -37.87 2.76
N THR A 8 -38.23 -37.12 2.18
CA THR A 8 -38.50 -37.18 0.76
C THR A 8 -37.43 -36.41 -0.02
N LEU A 9 -37.14 -36.85 -1.25
CA LEU A 9 -36.18 -36.17 -2.13
C LEU A 9 -36.61 -34.72 -2.43
N ILE A 10 -37.91 -34.44 -2.44
CA ILE A 10 -38.48 -33.10 -2.65
C ILE A 10 -38.18 -32.19 -1.47
N GLU A 11 -38.38 -32.65 -0.23
CA GLU A 11 -38.08 -31.86 0.97
C GLU A 11 -36.61 -31.46 1.03
N LEU A 12 -35.71 -32.40 0.71
CA LEU A 12 -34.28 -32.10 0.65
C LEU A 12 -33.96 -31.07 -0.45
N LEU A 13 -34.60 -31.19 -1.62
CA LEU A 13 -34.38 -30.29 -2.76
C LEU A 13 -34.84 -28.86 -2.48
N VAL A 14 -35.99 -28.68 -1.81
CA VAL A 14 -36.48 -27.34 -1.44
C VAL A 14 -35.56 -26.69 -0.42
N VAL A 15 -35.04 -27.44 0.55
CA VAL A 15 -34.13 -26.90 1.58
C VAL A 15 -32.83 -26.42 0.95
N ILE A 16 -32.20 -27.21 0.07
CA ILE A 16 -30.96 -26.76 -0.60
C ILE A 16 -31.22 -25.56 -1.52
N ALA A 17 -32.40 -25.48 -2.16
CA ALA A 17 -32.77 -24.33 -2.99
C ALA A 17 -32.91 -23.05 -2.16
N ILE A 18 -33.52 -23.12 -0.98
CA ILE A 18 -33.63 -21.97 -0.06
C ILE A 18 -32.25 -21.58 0.47
N ILE A 19 -31.40 -22.53 0.86
CA ILE A 19 -30.03 -22.25 1.32
C ILE A 19 -29.21 -21.58 0.21
N ALA A 20 -29.29 -22.07 -1.03
CA ALA A 20 -28.59 -21.49 -2.18
C ALA A 20 -29.06 -20.05 -2.45
N LEU A 21 -30.36 -19.79 -2.39
CA LEU A 21 -30.93 -18.45 -2.54
C LEU A 21 -30.39 -17.50 -1.45
N LEU A 22 -30.44 -17.91 -0.18
CA LEU A 22 -29.94 -17.09 0.93
C LEU A 22 -28.43 -16.84 0.83
N MET A 23 -27.63 -17.87 0.52
CA MET A 23 -26.19 -17.73 0.32
C MET A 23 -25.84 -16.75 -0.81
N SER A 24 -26.62 -16.74 -1.90
CA SER A 24 -26.37 -15.84 -3.03
C SER A 24 -26.45 -14.36 -2.65
N ILE A 25 -27.32 -14.00 -1.69
CA ILE A 25 -27.50 -12.62 -1.21
C ILE A 25 -26.47 -12.29 -0.11
N MET A 26 -26.08 -13.27 0.71
CA MET A 26 -25.11 -13.05 1.79
C MET A 26 -23.66 -12.98 1.32
N MET A 27 -23.29 -13.65 0.23
CA MET A 27 -21.91 -13.73 -0.24
C MET A 27 -21.29 -12.35 -0.59
N PRO A 28 -21.99 -11.44 -1.31
CA PRO A 28 -21.50 -10.08 -1.55
C PRO A 28 -21.30 -9.28 -0.26
N ALA A 29 -22.23 -9.40 0.69
CA ALA A 29 -22.15 -8.71 1.98
C ALA A 29 -20.95 -9.18 2.80
N LEU A 30 -20.70 -10.49 2.86
CA LEU A 30 -19.56 -11.06 3.58
C LEU A 30 -18.22 -10.62 2.97
N SER A 31 -18.13 -10.51 1.64
CA SER A 31 -16.93 -10.00 0.97
C SER A 31 -16.61 -8.57 1.40
N MET A 32 -17.60 -7.67 1.41
CA MET A 32 -17.43 -6.30 1.88
C MET A 32 -17.04 -6.21 3.36
N VAL A 33 -17.61 -7.06 4.22
CA VAL A 33 -17.27 -7.12 5.65
C VAL A 33 -15.82 -7.56 5.84
N LYS A 34 -15.37 -8.61 5.13
CA LYS A 34 -13.98 -9.06 5.17
C LYS A 34 -13.02 -7.96 4.73
N GLU A 35 -13.36 -7.23 3.68
CA GLU A 35 -12.52 -6.13 3.19
C GLU A 35 -12.44 -4.98 4.20
N ARG A 36 -13.56 -4.61 4.83
CA ARG A 36 -13.55 -3.61 5.91
C ARG A 36 -12.69 -4.05 7.10
N ALA A 37 -12.72 -5.35 7.44
CA ALA A 37 -11.88 -5.90 8.51
C ALA A 37 -10.40 -5.84 8.15
N ARG A 38 -10.02 -6.25 6.93
CA ARG A 38 -8.64 -6.13 6.42
C ARG A 38 -8.14 -4.69 6.44
N ARG A 39 -8.98 -3.73 6.04
CA ARG A 39 -8.67 -2.30 6.10
C ARG A 39 -8.36 -1.83 7.52
N VAL A 40 -9.10 -2.29 8.53
CA VAL A 40 -8.79 -1.97 9.94
C VAL A 40 -7.41 -2.48 10.32
N THR A 41 -7.05 -3.69 9.89
CA THR A 41 -5.68 -4.22 10.07
C THR A 41 -4.64 -3.38 9.32
N CYS A 42 -4.88 -2.99 8.07
CA CYS A 42 -3.95 -2.14 7.31
C CYS A 42 -3.71 -0.79 8.00
N GLY A 43 -4.78 -0.16 8.54
CA GLY A 43 -4.65 1.06 9.34
C GLY A 43 -3.89 0.86 10.65
N SER A 44 -4.09 -0.27 11.33
CA SER A 44 -3.33 -0.65 12.53
C SER A 44 -1.85 -0.87 12.23
N ASN A 45 -1.53 -1.51 11.11
CA ASN A 45 -0.16 -1.71 10.63
C ASN A 45 0.53 -0.38 10.35
N LEU A 46 -0.10 0.52 9.60
CA LEU A 46 0.41 1.88 9.39
C LEU A 46 0.63 2.65 10.69
N LYS A 47 -0.26 2.49 11.68
CA LYS A 47 -0.10 3.12 12.99
C LYS A 47 1.13 2.59 13.73
N GLN A 48 1.39 1.29 13.66
CA GLN A 48 2.60 0.68 14.25
C GLN A 48 3.88 1.17 13.56
N VAL A 49 3.87 1.27 12.23
CA VAL A 49 4.99 1.87 11.48
C VAL A 49 5.19 3.33 11.89
N GLY A 50 4.11 4.12 12.01
CA GLY A 50 4.18 5.51 12.45
C GLY A 50 4.78 5.69 13.84
N ILE A 51 4.37 4.87 14.82
CA ILE A 51 4.96 4.89 16.17
C ILE A 51 6.46 4.59 16.09
N SER A 52 6.85 3.62 15.26
CA SER A 52 8.25 3.22 15.08
C SER A 52 9.07 4.31 14.40
N LEU A 53 8.49 5.04 13.43
CA LEU A 53 9.11 6.20 12.78
C LEU A 53 9.41 7.32 13.78
N PHE A 54 8.47 7.67 14.66
CA PHE A 54 8.71 8.71 15.66
C PHE A 54 9.71 8.26 16.72
N THR A 55 9.70 6.98 17.10
CA THR A 55 10.69 6.41 18.03
C THR A 55 12.08 6.46 17.41
N TYR A 56 12.21 6.02 16.15
CA TYR A 56 13.45 6.14 15.38
C TYR A 56 13.93 7.60 15.32
N ALA A 57 13.04 8.54 15.02
CA ALA A 57 13.42 9.95 14.90
C ALA A 57 13.94 10.55 16.21
N GLN A 58 13.43 10.11 17.36
CA GLN A 58 13.94 10.55 18.67
C GLN A 58 15.42 10.19 18.85
N ASP A 59 15.83 9.05 18.32
CA ASP A 59 17.20 8.55 18.41
C ASP A 59 18.09 9.02 17.23
N ASN A 60 17.52 9.69 16.23
CA ASN A 60 18.18 10.07 14.97
C ASN A 60 17.95 11.55 14.60
N ASP A 61 18.29 12.48 15.50
CA ASP A 61 18.25 13.93 15.24
C ASP A 61 16.88 14.47 14.75
N ASN A 62 15.78 13.91 15.26
CA ASN A 62 14.41 14.20 14.80
C ASN A 62 14.16 13.92 13.32
N LYS A 63 14.92 13.02 12.71
CA LYS A 63 14.76 12.61 11.32
C LYS A 63 14.21 11.20 11.20
N VAL A 64 13.21 11.03 10.35
CA VAL A 64 12.78 9.69 9.90
C VAL A 64 13.75 9.17 8.84
N PRO A 65 13.74 7.85 8.52
CA PRO A 65 14.54 7.32 7.43
C PRO A 65 14.36 8.13 6.14
N GLU A 66 15.42 8.33 5.38
CA GLU A 66 15.31 9.02 4.09
C GLU A 66 14.40 8.22 3.15
N ASN A 67 13.54 8.93 2.43
CA ASN A 67 12.75 8.29 1.38
C ASN A 67 13.63 8.21 0.12
N TYR A 68 13.65 7.05 -0.53
CA TYR A 68 14.49 6.80 -1.70
C TYR A 68 14.08 7.69 -2.91
N MET A 69 12.83 8.14 -2.91
CA MET A 69 12.26 9.04 -3.91
C MET A 69 12.91 10.43 -3.92
N GLU A 70 13.48 10.90 -2.81
CA GLU A 70 14.23 12.16 -2.73
C GLU A 70 15.58 12.08 -3.46
N ILE A 71 16.17 10.88 -3.50
CA ILE A 71 17.49 10.60 -4.09
C ILE A 71 17.36 10.36 -5.60
N ALA A 72 16.24 9.81 -6.07
CA ALA A 72 15.94 9.56 -7.48
C ALA A 72 14.62 10.21 -7.97
N PRO A 73 14.42 11.53 -7.81
CA PRO A 73 13.12 12.19 -7.91
C PRO A 73 12.50 12.21 -9.33
N ARG A 74 13.27 11.88 -10.37
CA ARG A 74 12.81 11.91 -11.77
C ARG A 74 12.33 10.56 -12.30
N TYR A 75 12.58 9.45 -11.62
CA TYR A 75 12.29 8.13 -12.17
C TYR A 75 11.66 7.22 -11.12
N THR A 76 10.41 6.86 -11.41
CA THR A 76 9.70 5.67 -10.90
C THR A 76 9.18 5.71 -9.46
N GLY A 77 7.86 5.90 -9.32
CA GLY A 77 7.15 5.85 -8.05
C GLY A 77 7.20 4.50 -7.33
N PHE A 78 7.67 3.42 -7.97
CA PHE A 78 7.83 2.12 -7.33
C PHE A 78 8.87 2.11 -6.23
N TYR A 79 9.82 3.06 -6.26
CA TYR A 79 10.77 3.24 -5.17
C TYR A 79 10.12 3.63 -3.86
N ALA A 80 8.94 4.24 -3.88
CA ALA A 80 8.23 4.59 -2.64
C ALA A 80 7.88 3.35 -1.81
N TYR A 81 7.73 2.18 -2.42
CA TYR A 81 7.38 0.94 -1.70
C TYR A 81 8.46 -0.14 -1.78
N ALA A 82 9.71 0.24 -2.10
CA ALA A 82 10.86 -0.65 -1.97
C ALA A 82 11.29 -0.76 -0.48
N ALA A 83 11.77 -1.94 -0.08
CA ALA A 83 12.27 -2.22 1.27
C ALA A 83 13.73 -2.69 1.28
N TYR A 84 14.09 -3.63 0.39
CA TYR A 84 15.46 -4.13 0.26
C TYR A 84 15.80 -4.41 -1.18
N TRP A 85 17.07 -4.23 -1.53
CA TRP A 85 17.66 -4.82 -2.72
C TRP A 85 18.18 -6.20 -2.39
N ILE A 86 17.82 -7.19 -3.21
CA ILE A 86 18.11 -8.59 -2.89
C ILE A 86 18.69 -9.33 -4.09
N ASN A 87 19.45 -10.39 -3.79
CA ASN A 87 19.85 -11.40 -4.74
C ASN A 87 18.82 -12.54 -4.69
N PRO A 88 17.95 -12.69 -5.70
CA PRO A 88 16.94 -13.74 -5.70
C PRO A 88 17.53 -15.14 -5.87
N ASN A 89 18.82 -15.24 -6.27
CA ASN A 89 19.55 -16.50 -6.36
C ASN A 89 20.33 -16.83 -5.08
N ALA A 90 20.12 -16.07 -3.99
CA ALA A 90 20.83 -16.33 -2.74
C ALA A 90 20.40 -17.66 -2.13
N THR A 91 21.39 -18.51 -1.83
CA THR A 91 21.19 -19.80 -1.16
C THR A 91 21.53 -19.75 0.33
N ASN A 92 21.96 -18.59 0.83
CA ASN A 92 22.30 -18.37 2.23
C ASN A 92 21.93 -16.96 2.70
N GLU A 93 21.77 -16.82 4.01
CA GLU A 93 21.36 -15.57 4.66
C GLU A 93 22.32 -14.40 4.40
N SER A 94 23.62 -14.66 4.40
CA SER A 94 24.65 -13.63 4.26
C SER A 94 24.70 -12.96 2.88
N HIS A 95 24.16 -13.59 1.84
CA HIS A 95 24.22 -13.07 0.47
C HIS A 95 22.85 -12.65 -0.07
N LYS A 96 21.79 -12.70 0.74
CA LYS A 96 20.42 -12.40 0.29
C LYS A 96 20.21 -10.91 0.02
N ILE A 97 20.82 -10.04 0.82
CA ILE A 97 20.72 -8.59 0.70
C ILE A 97 21.92 -8.10 -0.12
N THR A 98 21.67 -7.44 -1.25
CA THR A 98 22.73 -6.90 -2.12
C THR A 98 23.08 -5.46 -1.80
N ASP A 99 22.12 -4.72 -1.29
CA ASP A 99 22.29 -3.36 -0.80
C ASP A 99 21.36 -3.15 0.40
N GLY A 100 21.71 -2.21 1.28
CA GLY A 100 21.08 -2.03 2.59
C GLY A 100 19.56 -1.78 2.56
N PRO A 101 18.92 -1.74 3.74
CA PRO A 101 17.51 -1.39 3.84
C PRO A 101 17.27 0.01 3.27
N VAL A 102 16.14 0.17 2.59
CA VAL A 102 15.68 1.48 2.08
C VAL A 102 14.33 1.82 2.68
N ASN A 103 13.98 3.12 2.68
CA ASN A 103 12.70 3.61 3.17
C ASN A 103 12.43 3.13 4.62
N VAL A 104 11.24 2.58 4.88
CA VAL A 104 10.82 2.12 6.20
C VAL A 104 11.43 0.79 6.63
N ALA A 105 12.11 0.07 5.75
CA ALA A 105 12.79 -1.17 6.12
C ALA A 105 13.93 -0.94 7.12
N VAL A 106 14.49 0.28 7.14
CA VAL A 106 15.49 0.71 8.12
C VAL A 106 14.98 0.50 9.56
N LEU A 107 13.67 0.63 9.79
CA LEU A 107 13.06 0.43 11.10
C LEU A 107 13.15 -1.02 11.58
N PHE A 108 13.12 -1.99 10.66
CA PHE A 108 13.26 -3.40 10.98
C PHE A 108 14.71 -3.75 11.28
N ASP A 109 15.64 -3.37 10.40
CA ASP A 109 17.08 -3.61 10.59
C ASP A 109 17.62 -2.93 11.86
N ALA A 110 17.15 -1.72 12.17
CA ALA A 110 17.53 -1.01 13.38
C ALA A 110 16.78 -1.49 14.64
N GLY A 111 15.85 -2.46 14.52
CA GLY A 111 15.19 -3.13 15.65
C GLY A 111 14.01 -2.39 16.27
N TYR A 112 13.50 -1.32 15.64
CA TYR A 112 12.29 -0.60 16.09
C TYR A 112 11.00 -1.37 15.75
N LEU A 113 11.02 -2.12 14.64
CA LEU A 113 9.98 -3.08 14.27
C LEU A 113 10.57 -4.49 14.29
N LYS A 114 9.86 -5.43 14.91
CA LYS A 114 10.32 -6.84 15.03
C LYS A 114 9.61 -7.80 14.10
N ASP A 115 8.44 -7.40 13.61
CA ASP A 115 7.61 -8.21 12.73
C ASP A 115 7.53 -7.55 11.35
N PRO A 116 8.14 -8.13 10.31
CA PRO A 116 8.14 -7.57 8.96
C PRO A 116 6.77 -7.68 8.29
N GLU A 117 5.85 -8.54 8.77
CA GLU A 117 4.50 -8.64 8.23
C GLU A 117 3.71 -7.33 8.40
N ILE A 118 4.09 -6.49 9.37
CA ILE A 118 3.53 -5.14 9.58
C ILE A 118 3.69 -4.25 8.35
N PHE A 119 4.68 -4.48 7.49
CA PHE A 119 4.82 -3.71 6.24
C PHE A 119 3.83 -4.11 5.14
N TYR A 120 2.97 -5.09 5.39
CA TYR A 120 2.06 -5.63 4.40
C TYR A 120 0.60 -5.42 4.82
N CYS A 121 -0.21 -4.96 3.87
CA CYS A 121 -1.64 -4.79 4.03
C CYS A 121 -2.34 -6.09 3.60
N PRO A 122 -3.18 -6.71 4.45
CA PRO A 122 -3.87 -7.95 4.10
C PRO A 122 -4.76 -7.89 2.84
N SER A 123 -5.14 -6.70 2.39
CA SER A 123 -5.88 -6.52 1.13
C SER A 123 -5.00 -6.62 -0.12
N ALA A 124 -3.67 -6.50 0.02
CA ALA A 124 -2.74 -6.45 -1.11
C ALA A 124 -2.71 -7.74 -1.94
N ARG A 125 -2.90 -8.91 -1.30
CA ARG A 125 -2.99 -10.20 -1.99
C ARG A 125 -4.14 -10.29 -2.99
N GLY A 126 -5.20 -9.49 -2.79
CA GLY A 126 -6.31 -9.40 -3.76
C GLY A 126 -5.96 -8.61 -5.02
N VAL A 127 -4.76 -8.02 -5.09
CA VAL A 127 -4.30 -7.14 -6.17
C VAL A 127 -3.01 -7.69 -6.81
N SER A 128 -1.99 -7.98 -6.01
CA SER A 128 -0.71 -8.52 -6.49
C SER A 128 0.00 -9.29 -5.39
N ASP A 129 0.46 -10.51 -5.70
CA ASP A 129 1.28 -11.30 -4.77
C ASP A 129 2.61 -10.60 -4.46
N LEU A 130 3.14 -9.81 -5.39
CA LEU A 130 4.35 -9.00 -5.21
C LEU A 130 4.21 -7.94 -4.10
N LEU A 131 3.01 -7.69 -3.58
CA LEU A 131 2.75 -6.76 -2.48
C LEU A 131 2.33 -7.51 -1.21
N SER A 132 2.60 -8.81 -1.10
CA SER A 132 2.23 -9.64 0.05
C SER A 132 3.46 -10.20 0.76
N TYR A 133 3.37 -10.33 2.08
CA TYR A 133 4.45 -10.86 2.91
C TYR A 133 4.87 -12.27 2.49
N ASP A 134 3.89 -13.14 2.21
CA ASP A 134 4.09 -14.53 1.79
C ASP A 134 4.95 -14.68 0.53
N HIS A 135 4.98 -13.68 -0.35
CA HIS A 135 5.84 -13.70 -1.53
C HIS A 135 7.32 -13.55 -1.17
N TYR A 136 7.60 -12.91 -0.03
CA TYR A 136 8.94 -12.52 0.38
C TYR A 136 9.55 -13.40 1.49
N VAL A 137 9.00 -14.60 1.67
CA VAL A 137 9.43 -15.55 2.70
C VAL A 137 9.54 -16.94 2.12
N GLY A 138 10.50 -17.70 2.63
CA GLY A 138 10.38 -19.15 2.75
C GLY A 138 11.67 -19.87 3.10
N ASP A 139 12.49 -20.27 2.11
CA ASP A 139 13.70 -21.08 2.42
C ASP A 139 14.71 -20.31 3.28
N LEU A 140 14.75 -18.99 3.09
CA LEU A 140 15.47 -18.06 3.96
C LEU A 140 14.47 -17.18 4.72
N SER A 141 14.94 -16.61 5.83
CA SER A 141 14.18 -15.61 6.56
C SER A 141 13.93 -14.38 5.70
N TRP A 142 12.83 -13.67 5.97
CA TRP A 142 12.57 -12.38 5.35
C TRP A 142 13.77 -11.43 5.54
N PRO A 143 14.15 -10.62 4.53
CA PRO A 143 13.64 -10.63 3.16
C PRO A 143 14.21 -11.76 2.29
N PHE A 144 13.36 -12.43 1.51
CA PHE A 144 13.76 -13.46 0.53
C PHE A 144 12.83 -13.45 -0.69
N VAL A 145 13.23 -13.95 -1.87
CA VAL A 145 12.32 -14.20 -3.01
C VAL A 145 12.60 -15.58 -3.56
N HIS A 146 11.56 -16.40 -3.72
CA HIS A 146 11.65 -17.76 -4.22
C HIS A 146 11.85 -17.89 -5.73
N ASP A 147 11.42 -16.88 -6.49
CA ASP A 147 11.32 -16.96 -7.95
C ASP A 147 12.39 -16.09 -8.62
N PRO A 148 13.57 -16.66 -8.92
CA PRO A 148 14.67 -15.91 -9.53
C PRO A 148 14.40 -15.47 -10.97
N ASP A 149 13.41 -16.05 -11.64
CA ASP A 149 13.04 -15.73 -13.01
C ASP A 149 11.90 -14.70 -13.09
N ALA A 150 11.32 -14.30 -11.94
CA ALA A 150 10.26 -13.29 -11.90
C ALA A 150 10.77 -11.90 -12.30
N TYR A 151 9.98 -11.20 -13.12
CA TYR A 151 10.24 -9.82 -13.52
C TYR A 151 10.35 -8.93 -12.26
N HIS A 152 11.46 -8.20 -12.12
CA HIS A 152 11.79 -7.35 -10.96
C HIS A 152 11.91 -8.10 -9.61
N ALA A 153 12.43 -9.33 -9.60
CA ALA A 153 12.75 -10.11 -8.40
C ALA A 153 13.96 -9.59 -7.60
N ASN A 154 14.65 -8.55 -8.06
CA ASN A 154 15.86 -8.02 -7.44
C ASN A 154 15.59 -7.06 -6.27
N PHE A 155 14.33 -6.86 -5.87
CA PHE A 155 13.99 -6.08 -4.69
C PHE A 155 12.69 -6.52 -4.01
N VAL A 156 12.62 -6.21 -2.72
CA VAL A 156 11.46 -6.44 -1.87
C VAL A 156 10.55 -5.24 -1.93
N ARG A 157 9.28 -5.51 -2.17
CA ARG A 157 8.20 -4.54 -2.10
C ARG A 157 7.44 -4.72 -0.81
N ILE A 158 6.84 -3.63 -0.35
CA ILE A 158 5.90 -3.59 0.77
C ILE A 158 4.56 -3.07 0.29
N SER A 159 3.50 -3.21 1.09
CA SER A 159 2.16 -2.74 0.69
C SER A 159 1.92 -1.26 0.97
N TYR A 160 2.96 -0.49 1.34
CA TYR A 160 2.84 0.93 1.63
C TYR A 160 3.85 1.77 0.83
N ASN A 161 3.36 2.85 0.21
CA ASN A 161 4.19 3.95 -0.29
C ASN A 161 4.75 4.74 0.89
N TYR A 162 6.08 4.86 1.00
CA TYR A 162 6.78 5.75 1.91
C TYR A 162 7.21 7.03 1.20
N LEU A 163 6.58 8.14 1.59
CA LEU A 163 6.80 9.47 1.06
C LEU A 163 6.61 10.46 2.22
N SER A 164 7.66 10.63 3.03
CA SER A 164 7.67 11.60 4.11
C SER A 164 7.61 13.02 3.56
N GLN A 165 6.57 13.76 3.92
CA GLN A 165 6.33 15.12 3.42
C GLN A 165 6.39 16.16 4.53
N GLY A 166 6.96 17.31 4.20
CA GLY A 166 7.04 18.48 5.06
C GLY A 166 5.99 19.54 4.73
N ARG A 167 5.82 20.52 5.62
CA ARG A 167 4.87 21.64 5.43
C ARG A 167 5.18 22.53 4.22
N GLY A 168 6.43 22.51 3.74
CA GLY A 168 6.83 23.22 2.53
C GLY A 168 6.04 22.75 1.33
N ARG A 169 5.87 23.61 0.33
CA ARG A 169 5.12 23.30 -0.89
C ARG A 169 5.91 23.67 -2.12
N GLU A 170 5.70 22.90 -3.17
CA GLU A 170 6.23 23.14 -4.51
C GLU A 170 5.14 22.92 -5.55
N VAL A 171 5.39 23.37 -6.77
CA VAL A 171 4.53 23.11 -7.93
C VAL A 171 5.27 22.10 -8.80
N ILE A 172 4.58 21.01 -9.13
CA ILE A 172 5.06 19.98 -10.03
C ILE A 172 4.08 19.80 -11.18
N GLU A 173 4.60 19.41 -12.33
CA GLU A 173 3.80 19.07 -13.51
C GLU A 173 3.38 17.60 -13.40
N CYS A 174 2.08 17.34 -13.36
CA CYS A 174 1.49 16.02 -13.19
C CYS A 174 0.47 15.70 -14.27
N GLY A 175 0.23 14.41 -14.47
CA GLY A 175 -0.81 13.85 -15.33
C GLY A 175 -0.45 13.88 -16.80
N SER A 176 -1.21 13.13 -17.59
CA SER A 176 -1.07 13.09 -19.07
C SER A 176 -1.23 14.47 -19.71
N SER A 177 -2.03 15.34 -19.09
CA SER A 177 -2.30 16.71 -19.52
C SER A 177 -1.28 17.72 -19.03
N LYS A 178 -0.25 17.29 -18.27
CA LYS A 178 0.82 18.17 -17.77
C LYS A 178 0.29 19.37 -16.97
N ARG A 179 -0.58 19.12 -16.01
CA ARG A 179 -1.16 20.16 -15.16
C ARG A 179 -0.20 20.55 -14.04
N ASP A 180 -0.15 21.84 -13.75
CA ASP A 180 0.54 22.35 -12.57
C ASP A 180 -0.26 21.97 -11.32
N VAL A 181 0.38 21.21 -10.43
CA VAL A 181 -0.19 20.77 -9.17
C VAL A 181 0.70 21.22 -8.03
N ARG A 182 0.12 21.99 -7.10
CA ARG A 182 0.80 22.37 -5.87
C ARG A 182 0.73 21.20 -4.88
N VAL A 183 1.89 20.69 -4.46
CA VAL A 183 2.02 19.56 -3.51
C VAL A 183 2.95 19.91 -2.35
N HIS A 184 2.92 19.10 -1.28
CA HIS A 184 3.89 19.19 -0.19
C HIS A 184 5.24 18.61 -0.60
N ILE A 185 6.34 19.30 -0.27
CA ILE A 185 7.71 18.82 -0.54
C ILE A 185 8.02 17.54 0.25
N LEU A 186 8.95 16.74 -0.27
CA LEU A 186 9.55 15.66 0.50
C LEU A 186 10.43 16.26 1.60
N ASP A 187 10.38 15.66 2.78
CA ASP A 187 11.11 16.11 3.97
C ASP A 187 11.29 14.92 4.92
N ASN A 188 12.42 14.84 5.60
CA ASN A 188 12.69 13.81 6.60
C ASN A 188 12.65 14.35 8.03
N GLN A 189 12.50 15.66 8.23
CA GLN A 189 12.51 16.26 9.56
C GLN A 189 11.11 16.22 10.18
N VAL A 190 10.94 15.47 11.28
CA VAL A 190 9.64 15.33 11.98
C VAL A 190 9.07 16.69 12.40
N SER A 191 9.92 17.66 12.75
CA SER A 191 9.46 19.01 13.13
C SER A 191 8.76 19.78 12.01
N ASN A 192 8.93 19.36 10.76
CA ASN A 192 8.27 19.96 9.60
C ASN A 192 6.98 19.22 9.21
N MET A 193 6.66 18.13 9.90
CA MET A 193 5.51 17.27 9.62
C MET A 193 4.30 17.69 10.45
N THR A 194 3.11 17.56 9.87
CA THR A 194 1.86 17.99 10.51
C THR A 194 0.74 17.01 10.21
N SER A 195 -0.43 17.22 10.82
CA SER A 195 -1.66 16.52 10.44
C SER A 195 -1.99 16.67 8.94
N SER A 196 -1.52 17.75 8.30
CA SER A 196 -1.71 18.01 6.86
C SER A 196 -0.60 17.46 5.96
N THR A 197 0.48 16.84 6.47
CA THR A 197 1.49 16.16 5.63
C THR A 197 1.38 14.64 5.71
N SER A 198 1.62 13.90 4.63
CA SER A 198 1.61 12.43 4.65
C SER A 198 3.02 11.88 4.88
N MET A 199 3.09 10.66 5.43
CA MET A 199 4.34 9.94 5.60
C MET A 199 4.32 8.59 4.89
N LEU A 200 3.26 7.82 5.11
CA LEU A 200 3.00 6.57 4.41
C LEU A 200 1.58 6.57 3.88
N ALA A 201 1.34 5.79 2.84
CA ALA A 201 0.00 5.45 2.38
C ALA A 201 -0.02 4.03 1.84
N ASP A 202 -1.20 3.43 1.69
CA ASP A 202 -1.33 2.19 0.92
C ASP A 202 -0.66 2.34 -0.45
N VAL A 203 -0.11 1.23 -0.97
CA VAL A 203 0.46 1.23 -2.32
C VAL A 203 -0.61 1.60 -3.34
N ILE A 204 -0.22 2.51 -4.22
CA ILE A 204 -0.97 2.95 -5.37
C ILE A 204 -0.03 2.82 -6.56
N SER A 205 -0.21 1.76 -7.33
CA SER A 205 0.52 1.58 -8.59
C SER A 205 -0.26 2.09 -9.80
N SER A 206 -1.57 1.91 -9.79
CA SER A 206 -2.54 2.36 -10.79
C SER A 206 -3.93 2.36 -10.17
N GLN A 207 -4.95 2.81 -10.90
CA GLN A 207 -6.34 2.78 -10.40
C GLN A 207 -6.83 1.33 -10.17
N SER A 208 -6.40 0.39 -11.02
CA SER A 208 -6.67 -1.04 -10.82
C SER A 208 -5.82 -1.67 -9.71
N GLY A 209 -4.66 -1.09 -9.43
CA GLY A 209 -3.68 -1.50 -8.43
C GLY A 209 -3.91 -0.95 -7.01
N ALA A 210 -4.95 -0.16 -6.77
CA ALA A 210 -5.30 0.29 -5.43
C ALA A 210 -5.74 -0.90 -4.55
N LEU A 211 -5.18 -0.99 -3.34
CA LEU A 211 -5.36 -2.17 -2.47
C LEU A 211 -6.79 -2.35 -1.98
N HIS A 212 -7.44 -1.26 -1.56
CA HIS A 212 -8.81 -1.28 -1.07
C HIS A 212 -9.79 -0.93 -2.18
N ARG A 213 -10.74 -1.83 -2.45
CA ARG A 213 -11.59 -1.77 -3.65
C ARG A 213 -13.07 -1.87 -3.30
N ALA A 214 -13.87 -1.07 -3.99
CA ALA A 214 -15.34 -1.13 -3.95
C ALA A 214 -15.91 -2.00 -5.08
N GLY A 215 -15.06 -2.44 -6.01
CA GLY A 215 -15.38 -3.30 -7.14
C GLY A 215 -14.18 -3.48 -8.06
N VAL A 216 -14.39 -4.10 -9.23
CA VAL A 216 -13.34 -4.25 -10.24
C VAL A 216 -12.93 -2.86 -10.75
N ASN A 217 -11.63 -2.58 -10.68
CA ASN A 217 -10.97 -1.32 -11.05
C ASN A 217 -11.57 -0.06 -10.42
N LYS A 218 -12.16 -0.20 -9.23
CA LYS A 218 -12.77 0.91 -8.48
C LYS A 218 -12.13 1.01 -7.09
N PRO A 219 -11.12 1.88 -6.91
CA PRO A 219 -10.57 2.18 -5.59
C PRO A 219 -11.69 2.59 -4.63
N ALA A 220 -11.71 2.00 -3.45
CA ALA A 220 -12.59 2.46 -2.36
C ALA A 220 -11.99 3.66 -1.62
N GLY A 221 -10.68 3.85 -1.74
CA GLY A 221 -9.87 4.79 -0.98
C GLY A 221 -8.53 4.17 -0.59
N ILE A 222 -7.77 4.89 0.21
CA ILE A 222 -6.46 4.47 0.73
C ILE A 222 -6.34 4.84 2.20
N ASN A 223 -5.60 4.06 2.98
CA ASN A 223 -5.12 4.48 4.28
C ASN A 223 -3.91 5.38 4.09
N VAL A 224 -3.85 6.45 4.86
CA VAL A 224 -2.75 7.41 4.88
C VAL A 224 -2.33 7.58 6.33
N LEU A 225 -1.03 7.44 6.60
CA LEU A 225 -0.39 7.86 7.84
C LEU A 225 0.05 9.32 7.68
N HIS A 226 -0.36 10.15 8.62
CA HIS A 226 -0.11 11.58 8.63
C HIS A 226 1.12 11.93 9.49
N GLY A 227 1.66 13.12 9.28
CA GLY A 227 2.90 13.63 9.88
C GLY A 227 2.90 13.77 11.41
N ASP A 228 1.73 13.77 12.03
CA ASP A 228 1.51 13.74 13.48
C ASP A 228 1.16 12.33 14.00
N GLY A 229 1.17 11.32 13.12
CA GLY A 229 1.01 9.92 13.44
C GLY A 229 -0.41 9.39 13.47
N HIS A 230 -1.43 10.17 13.13
CA HIS A 230 -2.78 9.63 12.95
C HIS A 230 -2.92 8.94 11.59
N VAL A 231 -3.81 7.96 11.50
CA VAL A 231 -4.09 7.21 10.26
C VAL A 231 -5.54 7.44 9.87
N LEU A 232 -5.78 7.86 8.62
CA LEU A 232 -7.13 8.02 8.06
C LEU A 232 -7.30 7.14 6.84
N PHE A 233 -8.54 6.72 6.61
CA PHE A 233 -8.94 6.16 5.33
C PHE A 233 -9.54 7.28 4.46
N CYS A 234 -8.77 7.69 3.46
CA CYS A 234 -9.05 8.74 2.51
C CYS A 234 -9.82 8.19 1.30
N ASN A 235 -10.95 8.80 0.95
CA ASN A 235 -11.85 8.33 -0.11
C ASN A 235 -12.46 9.47 -0.96
N GLU A 236 -11.68 10.52 -1.13
CA GLU A 236 -12.02 11.74 -1.84
C GLU A 236 -12.37 11.42 -3.29
N LYS A 237 -13.58 11.81 -3.71
CA LYS A 237 -14.06 11.56 -5.09
C LYS A 237 -13.19 12.23 -6.14
N GLU A 238 -12.60 13.37 -5.81
CA GLU A 238 -11.68 14.08 -6.71
C GLU A 238 -10.47 13.20 -7.01
N ALA A 239 -9.80 12.64 -6.00
CA ALA A 239 -8.70 11.72 -6.21
C ALA A 239 -9.12 10.47 -7.00
N ILE A 240 -10.21 9.82 -6.60
CA ILE A 240 -10.65 8.56 -7.20
C ILE A 240 -10.98 8.70 -8.69
N ASN A 241 -11.57 9.83 -9.11
CA ASN A 241 -12.07 10.05 -10.46
C ASN A 241 -11.12 10.88 -11.34
N ASN A 242 -9.94 11.26 -10.86
CA ASN A 242 -9.00 12.09 -11.63
C ASN A 242 -8.11 11.24 -12.54
N ASP A 243 -8.70 10.69 -13.59
CA ASP A 243 -8.08 9.73 -14.51
C ASP A 243 -6.75 10.23 -15.11
N ASP A 244 -6.58 11.55 -15.24
CA ASP A 244 -5.36 12.19 -15.73
C ASP A 244 -4.11 11.84 -14.92
N PHE A 245 -4.23 11.65 -13.59
CA PHE A 245 -3.10 11.28 -12.72
C PHE A 245 -2.95 9.77 -12.54
N TRP A 246 -3.97 8.99 -12.92
CA TRP A 246 -3.93 7.53 -12.81
C TRP A 246 -3.19 6.86 -13.98
N GLY A 247 -2.94 7.61 -15.06
CA GLY A 247 -2.33 7.13 -16.30
C GLY A 247 -3.35 6.34 -17.12
N VAL A 248 -3.80 6.90 -18.24
CA VAL A 248 -4.85 6.31 -19.08
C VAL A 248 -4.33 5.61 -20.34
N ASP A 249 -3.16 5.99 -20.84
CA ASP A 249 -2.70 5.54 -22.18
C ASP A 249 -1.24 5.04 -22.27
N ASN A 250 -0.37 5.32 -21.30
CA ASN A 250 1.02 4.87 -21.30
C ASN A 250 1.45 4.31 -19.93
N HIS A 251 2.11 3.15 -19.92
CA HIS A 251 2.63 2.51 -18.70
C HIS A 251 3.54 3.45 -17.90
N ASP A 252 4.26 4.35 -18.58
CA ASP A 252 5.21 5.28 -17.95
C ASP A 252 4.53 6.36 -17.09
N GLU A 253 3.24 6.61 -17.26
CA GLU A 253 2.48 7.65 -16.53
C GLU A 253 1.75 7.09 -15.31
N LEU A 254 1.77 5.78 -15.10
CA LEU A 254 1.17 5.18 -13.91
C LEU A 254 1.85 5.71 -12.64
N PRO A 255 1.13 5.86 -11.51
CA PRO A 255 1.72 6.29 -10.25
C PRO A 255 3.00 5.53 -9.84
N ASN A 256 3.10 4.22 -10.09
CA ASN A 256 4.34 3.48 -9.81
C ASN A 256 5.48 3.75 -10.81
N GLN A 257 5.22 4.28 -12.00
CA GLN A 257 6.27 4.60 -12.99
C GLN A 257 6.60 6.11 -13.00
N ASN A 258 5.71 6.94 -12.48
CA ASN A 258 5.88 8.39 -12.40
C ASN A 258 5.68 8.92 -10.97
N GLY A 259 6.78 9.34 -10.35
CA GLY A 259 6.80 9.89 -9.00
C GLY A 259 6.01 11.18 -8.81
N TYR A 260 5.88 12.02 -9.84
CA TYR A 260 5.07 13.23 -9.78
C TYR A 260 3.58 12.87 -9.76
N ASN A 261 3.16 11.94 -10.62
CA ASN A 261 1.77 11.46 -10.61
C ASN A 261 1.41 10.81 -9.27
N LEU A 262 2.33 10.01 -8.69
CA LEU A 262 2.15 9.46 -7.34
C LEU A 262 1.98 10.55 -6.26
N ARG A 263 2.81 11.59 -6.30
CA ARG A 263 2.71 12.70 -5.33
C ARG A 263 1.45 13.54 -5.53
N GLY A 264 1.07 13.77 -6.79
CA GLY A 264 -0.17 14.45 -7.16
C GLY A 264 -1.40 13.70 -6.64
N ILE A 265 -1.52 12.41 -6.97
CA ILE A 265 -2.66 11.60 -6.55
C ILE A 265 -2.75 11.45 -5.03
N LEU A 266 -1.61 11.24 -4.35
CA LEU A 266 -1.57 11.16 -2.89
C LEU A 266 -2.00 12.48 -2.24
N GLY A 267 -1.58 13.62 -2.80
CA GLY A 267 -2.00 14.93 -2.34
C GLY A 267 -3.51 15.17 -2.54
N LEU A 268 -4.12 14.63 -3.60
CA LEU A 268 -5.57 14.71 -3.82
C LEU A 268 -6.37 13.91 -2.80
N PHE A 269 -5.91 12.70 -2.43
CA PHE A 269 -6.50 11.90 -1.34
C PHE A 269 -6.44 12.58 0.02
N LYS A 270 -5.74 13.71 0.13
CA LYS A 270 -5.68 14.47 1.37
C LYS A 270 -6.36 15.84 1.26
N GLY A 271 -6.79 16.22 0.05
CA GLY A 271 -7.18 17.60 -0.25
C GLY A 271 -6.03 18.59 -0.04
N THR A 272 -4.77 18.13 -0.09
CA THR A 272 -3.58 18.97 0.09
C THR A 272 -2.90 19.30 -1.22
N ALA A 273 -3.20 18.55 -2.28
CA ALA A 273 -2.90 18.96 -3.64
C ALA A 273 -3.93 20.00 -4.10
N GLN A 274 -3.45 21.01 -4.81
CA GLN A 274 -4.30 21.98 -5.50
C GLN A 274 -3.91 21.98 -6.98
N ILE A 275 -4.82 21.53 -7.83
CA ILE A 275 -4.68 21.69 -9.29
C ILE A 275 -4.80 23.18 -9.59
N MET A 276 -3.85 23.70 -10.35
CA MET A 276 -3.82 25.09 -10.75
C MET A 276 -4.50 25.22 -12.12
N ASP A 277 -5.36 26.22 -12.26
CA ASP A 277 -6.04 26.58 -13.52
C ASP A 277 -5.12 27.37 -14.46
#